data_AF-A0A7Z9L9G2-F1
#
_entry.id   AF-A0A7Z9L9G2-F1
#
_cell.length_a   1.000
_cell.length_b   1.000
_cell.length_c   1.000
_cell.angle_alpha   90.00
_cell.angle_beta   90.00
_cell.angle_gamma   90.00
#
_symmetry.space_group_name_H-M   'P 1'
#
loop_
_entity.id
_entity.type
_entity.pdbx_description
1 polymer ?
#
loop_
_entity_poly.entity_id
_entity_poly.type
_entity_poly.pdbx_seq_one_letter_code
_entity_poly.pdbx_strand_id
1 'polypeptide(L)'
;MIVVISQSATNQPQLRDYEEQLVTYFLLEAQCEVNLVPDLGLLDQDSTGLLCLEGIKGDMVVLSWYGSKEAHGLLDSHGIRGRLAGEGRPPTDARPAPSEQLGPGLYDAMQRTVHHLQLDLQRTGDQYATHIKSLSHEATIQTVTLAAAPPPLIDMPPADSDDTPEVTAVHPAAPETDAHPVTPVPKRSSRHLDTEVDDGQLDALLDRLDNSGL
;
A
#
# COMPACT_ATOMS: atom_id res chain seq x y z
N MET A 1 -4.64 3.98 0.94
CA MET A 1 -4.17 3.46 -0.36
C MET A 1 -3.02 4.34 -0.79
N ILE A 2 -1.89 3.75 -1.18
CA ILE A 2 -0.67 4.48 -1.54
C ILE A 2 -0.55 4.57 -3.06
N VAL A 3 -0.12 5.71 -3.58
CA VAL A 3 0.14 5.93 -5.00
C VAL A 3 1.65 5.83 -5.24
N VAL A 4 2.07 4.95 -6.13
CA VAL A 4 3.47 4.79 -6.51
C VAL A 4 3.63 5.25 -7.95
N ILE A 5 4.55 6.16 -8.21
CA ILE A 5 4.87 6.63 -9.56
C ILE A 5 6.25 6.08 -9.93
N SER A 6 6.29 5.26 -10.97
CA SER A 6 7.52 4.81 -11.61
C SER A 6 8.01 5.88 -12.57
N GLN A 7 9.24 6.34 -12.36
CA GLN A 7 9.91 7.24 -13.29
C GLN A 7 10.13 6.57 -14.64
N SER A 8 10.29 7.38 -15.68
CA SER A 8 10.72 6.92 -17.00
C SER A 8 12.22 6.55 -17.01
N ALA A 9 12.56 5.46 -17.71
CA ALA A 9 13.96 5.08 -17.96
C ALA A 9 14.75 6.12 -18.77
N THR A 10 14.05 6.98 -19.52
CA THR A 10 14.67 7.98 -20.41
C THR A 10 14.79 9.33 -19.73
N ASN A 11 15.94 9.99 -19.90
CA ASN A 11 16.17 11.34 -19.37
C ASN A 11 15.58 12.43 -20.29
N GLN A 12 14.27 12.37 -20.54
CA GLN A 12 13.54 13.37 -21.33
C GLN A 12 12.93 14.43 -20.41
N PRO A 13 13.22 15.74 -20.60
CA PRO A 13 12.71 16.79 -19.72
C PRO A 13 11.19 16.80 -19.60
N GLN A 14 10.47 16.60 -20.71
CA GLN A 14 9.01 16.61 -20.74
C GLN A 14 8.38 15.52 -19.85
N LEU A 15 8.98 14.32 -19.80
CA LEU A 15 8.48 13.23 -18.96
C LEU A 15 8.74 13.54 -17.48
N ARG A 16 9.91 14.09 -17.17
CA ARG A 16 10.26 14.50 -15.81
C ARG A 16 9.33 15.60 -15.30
N ASP A 17 9.11 16.65 -16.09
CA ASP A 17 8.21 17.75 -15.74
C ASP A 17 6.79 17.23 -15.49
N TYR A 18 6.35 16.25 -16.29
CA TYR A 18 5.06 15.61 -16.13
C TYR A 18 4.96 14.76 -14.85
N GLU A 19 5.99 13.96 -14.55
CA GLU A 19 6.08 13.18 -13.31
C GLU A 19 6.07 14.09 -12.07
N GLU A 20 6.85 15.18 -12.08
CA GLU A 20 6.90 16.17 -11.01
C GLU A 20 5.55 16.89 -10.81
N GLN A 21 4.86 17.23 -11.91
CA GLN A 21 3.51 17.79 -11.86
C GLN A 21 2.51 16.81 -11.25
N LEU A 22 2.58 15.52 -11.61
CA LEU A 22 1.71 14.50 -11.02
C LEU A 22 1.98 14.33 -9.53
N VAL A 23 3.25 14.23 -9.11
CA VAL A 23 3.62 14.16 -7.68
C VAL A 23 3.07 15.36 -6.92
N THR A 24 3.28 16.57 -7.45
CA THR A 24 2.81 17.82 -6.84
C THR A 24 1.28 17.81 -6.72
N TYR A 25 0.58 17.44 -7.79
CA TYR A 25 -0.87 17.37 -7.80
C TYR A 25 -1.40 16.38 -6.76
N PHE A 26 -0.83 15.18 -6.68
CA PHE A 26 -1.30 14.17 -5.73
C PHE A 26 -1.03 14.54 -4.27
N LEU A 27 0.10 15.19 -3.98
CA LEU A 27 0.44 15.64 -2.63
C LEU A 27 -0.40 16.84 -2.17
N LEU A 28 -0.62 17.83 -3.05
CA LEU A 28 -1.26 19.09 -2.68
C LEU A 28 -2.78 19.06 -2.89
N GLU A 29 -3.24 18.59 -4.05
CA GLU A 29 -4.65 18.68 -4.47
C GLU A 29 -5.42 17.41 -4.09
N ALA A 30 -4.87 16.23 -4.40
CA ALA A 30 -5.55 14.96 -4.14
C ALA A 30 -5.35 14.44 -2.70
N GLN A 31 -4.44 15.04 -1.93
CA GLN A 31 -4.08 14.65 -0.56
C GLN A 31 -3.80 13.14 -0.42
N CYS A 32 -3.14 12.57 -1.43
CA CYS A 32 -2.79 11.15 -1.47
C CYS A 32 -1.34 10.96 -1.00
N GLU A 33 -1.05 9.82 -0.39
CA GLU A 33 0.32 9.41 -0.10
C GLU A 33 0.99 8.95 -1.41
N VAL A 34 2.05 9.63 -1.80
CA VAL A 34 2.76 9.39 -3.07
C VAL A 34 4.19 8.96 -2.79
N ASN A 35 4.63 7.89 -3.43
CA ASN A 35 6.02 7.47 -3.48
C ASN A 35 6.51 7.49 -4.92
N LEU A 36 7.67 8.11 -5.14
CA LEU A 36 8.36 8.10 -6.42
C LEU A 36 9.45 7.02 -6.39
N VAL A 37 9.42 6.11 -7.36
CA VAL A 37 10.42 5.04 -7.49
C VAL A 37 11.11 5.12 -8.85
N PRO A 38 12.33 4.56 -8.97
CA PRO A 38 12.97 4.41 -10.27
C PRO A 38 12.09 3.60 -11.24
N ASP A 39 12.48 3.61 -12.51
CA ASP A 39 11.82 2.83 -13.54
C ASP A 39 11.68 1.34 -13.16
N LEU A 40 10.47 0.79 -13.29
CA LEU A 40 10.18 -0.61 -12.91
C LEU A 40 11.05 -1.64 -13.62
N GLY A 41 11.50 -1.37 -14.85
CA GLY A 41 12.36 -2.26 -15.63
C GLY A 41 13.83 -2.18 -15.23
N LEU A 42 14.21 -1.15 -14.47
CA LEU A 42 15.56 -0.90 -13.99
C LEU A 42 15.70 -1.06 -12.46
N LEU A 43 14.67 -1.57 -11.79
CA LEU A 43 14.77 -1.90 -10.37
C LEU A 43 15.84 -2.97 -10.16
N ASP A 44 16.69 -2.74 -9.17
CA ASP A 44 17.69 -3.71 -8.71
C ASP A 44 17.27 -4.26 -7.34
N GLN A 45 17.78 -5.44 -6.98
CA GLN A 45 17.46 -6.13 -5.72
C GLN A 45 17.86 -5.34 -4.48
N ASP A 46 18.91 -4.52 -4.59
CA ASP A 46 19.37 -3.63 -3.52
C ASP A 46 18.89 -2.17 -3.70
N SER A 47 17.97 -1.93 -4.65
CA SER A 47 17.47 -0.58 -4.92
C SER A 47 16.53 -0.09 -3.81
N THR A 48 16.64 1.18 -3.46
CA THR A 48 15.73 1.84 -2.51
C THR A 48 14.28 1.85 -3.01
N GLY A 49 14.08 1.83 -4.33
CA GLY A 49 12.76 1.69 -4.94
C GLY A 49 12.10 0.35 -4.62
N LEU A 50 12.87 -0.74 -4.68
CA LEU A 50 12.35 -2.06 -4.32
C LEU A 50 11.99 -2.13 -2.82
N LEU A 51 12.88 -1.66 -1.95
CA LEU A 51 12.62 -1.58 -0.50
C LEU A 51 11.37 -0.74 -0.18
N CYS A 52 11.12 0.33 -0.94
CA CYS A 52 9.91 1.14 -0.82
C CYS A 52 8.67 0.31 -1.16
N LEU A 53 8.67 -0.40 -2.29
CA LEU A 53 7.56 -1.26 -2.74
C LEU A 53 7.29 -2.43 -1.78
N GLU A 54 8.33 -3.03 -1.22
CA GLU A 54 8.22 -4.08 -0.20
C GLU A 54 7.63 -3.55 1.11
N GLY A 55 7.99 -2.33 1.50
CA GLY A 55 7.51 -1.67 2.70
C GLY A 55 6.01 -1.35 2.70
N ILE A 56 5.38 -1.28 1.52
CA ILE A 56 3.95 -0.97 1.39
C ILE A 56 3.10 -2.19 1.76
N LYS A 57 2.57 -2.19 2.98
CA LYS A 57 1.69 -3.25 3.53
C LYS A 57 0.19 -3.07 3.21
N GLY A 58 -0.16 -2.06 2.42
CA GLY A 58 -1.55 -1.76 2.08
C GLY A 58 -1.81 -1.88 0.58
N ASP A 59 -3.06 -1.64 0.18
CA ASP A 59 -3.40 -1.48 -1.23
C ASP A 59 -2.60 -0.32 -1.83
N MET A 60 -2.09 -0.56 -3.03
CA MET A 60 -1.31 0.43 -3.77
C MET A 60 -1.76 0.53 -5.22
N VAL A 61 -1.60 1.73 -5.77
CA VAL A 61 -1.77 2.01 -7.19
C VAL A 61 -0.41 2.34 -7.78
N VAL A 62 0.04 1.55 -8.73
CA VAL A 62 1.30 1.75 -9.45
C VAL A 62 1.01 2.44 -10.78
N LEU A 63 1.48 3.68 -10.92
CA LEU A 63 1.52 4.42 -12.16
C LEU A 63 2.87 4.19 -12.85
N SER A 64 2.84 3.68 -14.07
CA SER A 64 4.08 3.46 -14.84
C SER A 64 3.87 3.64 -16.34
N TRP A 65 4.96 3.86 -17.07
CA TRP A 65 4.96 3.97 -18.53
C TRP A 65 4.72 2.64 -19.25
N TYR A 66 4.74 1.53 -18.51
CA TYR A 66 4.52 0.18 -18.99
C TYR A 66 3.03 -0.16 -19.10
N GLY A 67 2.70 -1.07 -20.01
CA GLY A 67 1.36 -1.67 -20.05
C GLY A 67 1.12 -2.56 -18.83
N SER A 68 -0.15 -2.78 -18.47
CA SER A 68 -0.52 -3.50 -17.24
C SER A 68 0.12 -4.90 -17.11
N LYS A 69 0.15 -5.69 -18.19
CA LYS A 69 0.76 -7.02 -18.17
C LYS A 69 2.28 -6.99 -17.91
N GLU A 70 2.95 -6.01 -18.51
CA GLU A 70 4.40 -5.87 -18.40
C GLU A 70 4.79 -5.37 -17.02
N ALA A 71 4.09 -4.33 -16.51
CA ALA A 71 4.30 -3.83 -15.16
C ALA A 71 4.08 -4.93 -14.11
N HIS A 72 3.04 -5.77 -14.27
CA HIS A 72 2.83 -6.90 -13.36
C HIS A 72 3.93 -7.95 -13.46
N GLY A 73 4.39 -8.28 -14.66
CA GLY A 73 5.52 -9.20 -14.83
C GLY A 73 6.79 -8.69 -14.17
N LEU A 74 7.07 -7.38 -14.29
CA LEU A 74 8.19 -6.73 -13.62
C LEU A 74 8.04 -6.79 -12.10
N LEU A 75 6.90 -6.42 -11.55
CA LEU A 75 6.66 -6.47 -10.10
C LEU A 75 6.78 -7.90 -9.56
N ASP A 76 6.22 -8.90 -10.26
CA ASP A 76 6.31 -10.31 -9.85
C ASP A 76 7.75 -10.84 -9.91
N SER A 77 8.53 -10.44 -10.92
CA SER A 77 9.95 -10.81 -11.04
C SER A 77 10.81 -10.29 -9.88
N HIS A 78 10.41 -9.17 -9.28
CA HIS A 78 11.05 -8.59 -8.11
C HIS A 78 10.45 -9.08 -6.77
N GLY A 79 9.53 -10.06 -6.80
CA GLY A 79 8.89 -10.57 -5.59
C GLY A 79 7.84 -9.64 -4.97
N ILE A 80 7.48 -8.54 -5.65
CA ILE A 80 6.39 -7.65 -5.25
C ILE A 80 5.07 -8.33 -5.61
N ARG A 81 4.66 -9.25 -4.75
CA ARG A 81 3.41 -9.98 -4.88
C ARG A 81 2.25 -9.17 -4.30
N GLY A 82 1.10 -9.31 -4.93
CA GLY A 82 -0.16 -8.72 -4.54
C GLY A 82 -1.27 -9.20 -5.46
N ARG A 83 -2.52 -9.01 -5.05
CA ARG A 83 -3.66 -9.37 -5.89
C ARG A 83 -3.79 -8.37 -7.04
N LEU A 84 -3.87 -8.84 -8.26
CA LEU A 84 -4.17 -7.98 -9.40
C LEU A 84 -5.64 -7.55 -9.34
N ALA A 85 -5.90 -6.26 -9.51
CA ALA A 85 -7.26 -5.74 -9.56
C ALA A 85 -8.04 -6.40 -10.71
N GLY A 86 -9.16 -7.06 -10.37
CA GLY A 86 -10.00 -7.80 -11.33
C GLY A 86 -9.82 -9.32 -11.28
N GLU A 87 -8.75 -9.82 -10.67
CA GLU A 87 -8.63 -11.24 -10.33
C GLU A 87 -9.40 -11.46 -9.02
N GLY A 88 -10.59 -12.04 -9.12
CA GLY A 88 -11.43 -12.35 -7.96
C GLY A 88 -10.65 -13.10 -6.90
N ARG A 89 -10.94 -12.84 -5.61
CA ARG A 89 -10.31 -13.55 -4.49
C ARG A 89 -10.41 -15.06 -4.75
N PRO A 90 -9.30 -15.80 -4.89
CA PRO A 90 -9.39 -17.24 -5.02
C PRO A 90 -10.13 -17.79 -3.80
N PRO A 91 -11.05 -18.76 -3.97
CA PRO A 91 -11.76 -19.36 -2.86
C PRO A 91 -10.73 -19.86 -1.84
N THR A 92 -11.05 -19.71 -0.54
CA THR A 92 -10.15 -20.00 0.59
C THR A 92 -9.44 -21.36 0.48
N ASP A 93 -10.02 -22.33 -0.22
CA ASP A 93 -9.52 -23.69 -0.41
C ASP A 93 -8.48 -23.86 -1.53
N ALA A 94 -8.30 -22.87 -2.40
CA ALA A 94 -7.24 -22.86 -3.43
C ALA A 94 -5.97 -22.13 -2.96
N ARG A 95 -5.98 -21.59 -1.74
CA ARG A 95 -4.79 -21.04 -1.11
C ARG A 95 -3.89 -22.23 -0.73
N PRO A 96 -2.58 -22.22 -1.06
CA PRO A 96 -1.66 -23.14 -0.38
C PRO A 96 -1.89 -22.97 1.12
N ALA A 97 -1.94 -24.08 1.86
CA ALA A 97 -2.27 -24.12 3.29
C ALA A 97 -1.63 -22.91 3.99
N PRO A 98 -2.38 -22.13 4.79
CA PRO A 98 -1.89 -20.89 5.37
C PRO A 98 -0.57 -21.22 6.03
N SER A 99 0.53 -20.78 5.41
CA SER A 99 1.87 -21.02 5.92
C SER A 99 1.85 -20.50 7.34
N GLU A 100 1.91 -21.43 8.28
CA GLU A 100 1.94 -21.28 9.73
C GLU A 100 1.81 -19.84 10.16
N GLN A 101 0.56 -19.41 10.36
CA GLN A 101 0.16 -18.26 11.18
C GLN A 101 1.31 -17.26 11.37
N LEU A 102 1.61 -16.53 10.29
CA LEU A 102 2.72 -15.59 10.16
C LEU A 102 2.97 -14.94 11.53
N GLY A 103 4.14 -15.20 12.11
CA GLY A 103 4.48 -14.72 13.45
C GLY A 103 4.24 -13.20 13.55
N PRO A 104 3.92 -12.66 14.75
CA PRO A 104 3.63 -11.25 14.91
C PRO A 104 4.74 -10.38 14.28
N GLY A 105 4.39 -9.65 13.22
CA GLY A 105 5.32 -8.84 12.42
C GLY A 105 5.54 -9.31 10.97
N LEU A 106 5.17 -10.54 10.64
CA LEU A 106 5.32 -11.10 9.29
C LEU A 106 4.03 -10.85 8.47
N TYR A 107 4.17 -10.13 7.36
CA TYR A 107 3.04 -9.63 6.57
C TYR A 107 2.75 -10.55 5.37
N ASP A 108 1.48 -10.90 5.16
CA ASP A 108 1.03 -11.67 4.00
C ASP A 108 0.87 -10.74 2.79
N ALA A 109 1.86 -10.74 1.90
CA ALA A 109 1.85 -9.93 0.67
C ALA A 109 0.63 -10.18 -0.24
N MET A 110 -0.08 -11.31 -0.08
CA MET A 110 -1.29 -11.61 -0.87
C MET A 110 -2.56 -10.93 -0.31
N GLN A 111 -2.45 -10.20 0.80
CA GLN A 111 -3.56 -9.43 1.38
C GLN A 111 -3.70 -8.04 0.76
N ARG A 112 -2.65 -7.49 0.13
CA ARG A 112 -2.73 -6.22 -0.61
C ARG A 112 -3.17 -6.43 -2.05
N THR A 113 -3.92 -5.46 -2.55
CA THR A 113 -4.26 -5.34 -3.97
C THR A 113 -3.31 -4.35 -4.63
N VAL A 114 -2.74 -4.75 -5.77
CA VAL A 114 -1.91 -3.90 -6.60
C VAL A 114 -2.73 -3.53 -7.83
N HIS A 115 -3.08 -2.26 -7.90
CA HIS A 115 -3.72 -1.67 -9.06
C HIS A 115 -2.65 -1.09 -9.97
N HIS A 116 -2.79 -1.27 -11.28
CA HIS A 116 -1.90 -0.63 -12.25
C HIS A 116 -2.68 0.41 -13.07
N LEU A 117 -2.07 1.57 -13.26
CA LEU A 117 -2.52 2.58 -14.22
C LEU A 117 -1.35 2.95 -15.13
N GLN A 118 -1.60 2.95 -16.43
CA GLN A 118 -0.58 3.37 -17.40
C GLN A 118 -0.50 4.91 -17.44
N LEU A 119 0.73 5.43 -17.39
CA LEU A 119 1.03 6.83 -17.60
C LEU A 119 0.92 7.20 -19.08
N ASP A 120 0.28 8.33 -19.33
CA ASP A 120 0.07 8.92 -20.64
C ASP A 120 0.11 10.44 -20.51
N LEU A 121 0.98 11.10 -21.30
CA LEU A 121 1.14 12.55 -21.33
C LEU A 121 -0.15 13.32 -21.64
N GLN A 122 -1.13 12.68 -22.27
CA GLN A 122 -2.43 13.29 -22.57
C GLN A 122 -3.37 13.34 -21.36
N ARG A 123 -3.09 12.55 -20.31
CA ARG A 123 -3.93 12.52 -19.10
C ARG A 123 -3.47 13.52 -18.06
N THR A 124 -4.43 14.17 -17.43
CA THR A 124 -4.18 15.10 -16.32
C THR A 124 -4.20 14.39 -14.97
N GLY A 125 -3.59 14.99 -13.95
CA GLY A 125 -3.62 14.48 -12.58
C GLY A 125 -5.03 14.22 -12.04
N ASP A 126 -5.99 15.07 -12.39
CA ASP A 126 -7.40 14.93 -12.02
C ASP A 126 -8.05 13.64 -12.56
N GLN A 127 -7.72 13.24 -13.78
CA GLN A 127 -8.22 12.00 -14.38
C GLN A 127 -7.72 10.79 -13.61
N TYR A 128 -6.45 10.76 -13.22
CA TYR A 128 -5.91 9.69 -12.38
C TYR A 128 -6.49 9.73 -10.98
N ALA A 129 -6.59 10.90 -10.35
CA ALA A 129 -7.17 11.02 -9.01
C ALA A 129 -8.62 10.54 -8.97
N THR A 130 -9.42 10.83 -9.99
CA THR A 130 -10.77 10.31 -10.13
C THR A 130 -10.77 8.78 -10.19
N HIS A 131 -9.90 8.18 -11.01
CA HIS A 131 -9.77 6.71 -11.08
C HIS A 131 -9.33 6.11 -9.74
N ILE A 132 -8.31 6.70 -9.10
CA ILE A 132 -7.77 6.26 -7.81
C ILE A 132 -8.83 6.32 -6.71
N LYS A 133 -9.67 7.38 -6.70
CA LYS A 133 -10.81 7.49 -5.78
C LYS A 133 -11.89 6.43 -6.04
N SER A 134 -12.17 6.11 -7.29
CA SER A 134 -13.08 5.01 -7.62
C SER A 134 -12.53 3.67 -7.14
N LEU A 135 -11.24 3.40 -7.35
CA LEU A 135 -10.58 2.18 -6.90
C LEU A 135 -10.56 2.05 -5.37
N SER A 136 -10.29 3.13 -4.64
CA SER A 136 -10.31 3.11 -3.17
C SER A 136 -11.71 2.86 -2.61
N HIS A 137 -12.74 3.41 -3.27
CA HIS A 137 -14.13 3.16 -2.91
C HIS A 137 -14.52 1.69 -3.15
N GLU A 138 -14.11 1.13 -4.29
CA GLU A 138 -14.38 -0.27 -4.63
C GLU A 138 -13.67 -1.25 -3.68
N ALA A 139 -12.43 -0.94 -3.29
CA ALA A 139 -11.70 -1.68 -2.26
C ALA A 139 -12.40 -1.63 -0.89
N THR A 140 -13.04 -0.49 -0.56
CA THR A 140 -13.77 -0.32 0.70
C THR A 140 -15.12 -1.06 0.70
N ILE A 141 -15.78 -1.20 -0.45
CA ILE A 141 -17.12 -1.80 -0.55
C ILE A 141 -17.10 -3.34 -0.56
N GLN A 142 -15.95 -4.01 -0.67
CA GLN A 142 -15.84 -5.47 -0.57
C GLN A 142 -16.06 -6.04 0.86
N THR A 143 -17.04 -5.52 1.59
CA THR A 143 -17.52 -6.08 2.86
C THR A 143 -18.80 -6.90 2.66
N VAL A 144 -18.68 -8.19 2.99
CA VAL A 144 -19.73 -9.18 3.33
C VAL A 144 -20.59 -9.71 2.18
N THR A 145 -20.18 -10.84 1.61
CA THR A 145 -21.16 -11.84 1.17
C THR A 145 -21.83 -12.37 2.43
N LEU A 146 -23.12 -12.06 2.63
CA LEU A 146 -23.92 -12.71 3.66
C LEU A 146 -23.84 -14.21 3.41
N ALA A 147 -23.27 -14.94 4.37
CA ALA A 147 -23.42 -16.37 4.46
C ALA A 147 -24.93 -16.66 4.48
N ALA A 148 -25.45 -17.19 3.38
CA ALA A 148 -26.78 -17.78 3.37
C ALA A 148 -26.74 -18.92 4.38
N ALA A 149 -27.39 -18.70 5.53
CA ALA A 149 -27.60 -19.74 6.52
C ALA A 149 -28.26 -20.95 5.81
N PRO A 150 -27.81 -22.19 6.06
CA PRO A 150 -28.53 -23.35 5.56
C PRO A 150 -29.98 -23.29 6.09
N PRO A 151 -30.98 -23.65 5.28
CA PRO A 151 -32.36 -23.63 5.73
C PRO A 151 -32.49 -24.49 6.99
N PRO A 152 -33.27 -24.04 7.99
CA PRO A 152 -33.49 -24.84 9.19
C PRO A 152 -34.11 -26.17 8.78
N LEU A 153 -33.53 -27.27 9.27
CA LEU A 153 -34.22 -28.56 9.29
C LEU A 153 -35.57 -28.34 9.96
N ILE A 154 -36.64 -28.57 9.19
CA ILE A 154 -37.99 -28.68 9.72
C ILE A 154 -37.99 -29.96 10.56
N ASP A 155 -37.81 -29.79 11.87
CA ASP A 155 -37.98 -30.87 12.83
C ASP A 155 -39.49 -31.02 13.11
N MET A 156 -39.93 -32.26 13.07
CA MET A 156 -41.32 -32.68 13.25
C MET A 156 -41.64 -32.71 14.76
N PRO A 157 -42.85 -32.32 15.22
CA PRO A 157 -43.17 -32.31 16.65
C PRO A 157 -43.80 -33.65 17.11
N PRO A 158 -44.08 -33.84 18.42
CA PRO A 158 -43.18 -34.37 19.43
C PRO A 158 -43.67 -35.74 19.94
N ALA A 159 -42.78 -36.52 20.57
CA ALA A 159 -43.18 -37.65 21.40
C ALA A 159 -42.79 -37.35 22.86
N ASP A 160 -43.80 -37.50 23.72
CA ASP A 160 -43.81 -37.31 25.16
C ASP A 160 -42.56 -37.82 25.90
N SER A 161 -42.14 -37.09 26.94
CA SER A 161 -42.21 -37.55 28.34
C SER A 161 -41.57 -36.54 29.31
N ASP A 162 -42.31 -36.27 30.38
CA ASP A 162 -41.89 -35.91 31.75
C ASP A 162 -40.39 -35.89 32.05
N ASP A 163 -39.90 -34.81 32.67
CA ASP A 163 -39.60 -34.76 34.12
C ASP A 163 -39.07 -33.35 34.50
N THR A 164 -39.45 -32.86 35.68
CA THR A 164 -38.99 -31.59 36.28
C THR A 164 -38.22 -31.95 37.55
N PRO A 165 -37.07 -31.33 37.88
CA PRO A 165 -37.16 -30.16 38.75
C PRO A 165 -36.07 -29.08 38.58
N GLU A 166 -36.53 -27.83 38.67
CA GLU A 166 -36.05 -26.77 39.56
C GLU A 166 -34.57 -26.75 40.02
N VAL A 167 -33.78 -25.75 39.59
CA VAL A 167 -32.83 -25.04 40.47
C VAL A 167 -32.77 -23.54 40.14
N THR A 168 -32.85 -22.79 41.23
CA THR A 168 -32.93 -21.35 41.49
C THR A 168 -31.66 -20.52 41.20
N ALA A 169 -31.87 -19.19 41.18
CA ALA A 169 -30.95 -18.08 41.54
C ALA A 169 -29.96 -17.56 40.48
N VAL A 170 -30.09 -16.33 39.97
CA VAL A 170 -29.85 -14.99 40.57
C VAL A 170 -28.45 -14.46 40.19
N HIS A 171 -28.45 -13.31 39.48
CA HIS A 171 -27.53 -12.14 39.42
C HIS A 171 -26.35 -12.07 40.43
N PRO A 172 -25.34 -11.14 40.33
CA PRO A 172 -25.12 -10.02 39.39
C PRO A 172 -23.63 -9.74 39.02
N ALA A 173 -23.41 -8.58 38.36
CA ALA A 173 -22.33 -7.60 38.58
C ALA A 173 -20.98 -7.72 37.83
N ALA A 174 -20.71 -6.64 37.08
CA ALA A 174 -19.39 -6.12 36.71
C ALA A 174 -18.52 -5.81 37.95
N PRO A 175 -17.20 -5.62 37.77
CA PRO A 175 -16.70 -4.25 37.64
C PRO A 175 -15.51 -4.06 36.70
N GLU A 176 -15.23 -2.77 36.51
CA GLU A 176 -14.21 -2.06 35.75
C GLU A 176 -12.75 -2.33 36.16
N THR A 177 -11.84 -1.61 35.47
CA THR A 177 -10.41 -1.33 35.81
C THR A 177 -9.45 -2.40 35.23
N ASP A 178 -8.39 -2.11 34.47
CA ASP A 178 -7.37 -1.09 34.71
C ASP A 178 -6.39 -0.91 33.51
N ALA A 179 -5.79 0.27 33.48
CA ALA A 179 -4.50 0.70 32.94
C ALA A 179 -3.84 0.03 31.71
N HIS A 180 -3.71 0.87 30.68
CA HIS A 180 -2.63 0.81 29.68
C HIS A 180 -1.26 1.08 30.30
N PRO A 181 -0.21 0.29 30.00
CA PRO A 181 1.17 0.71 30.19
C PRO A 181 1.68 1.47 28.95
N VAL A 182 1.97 2.76 29.14
CA VAL A 182 2.69 3.63 28.21
C VAL A 182 4.17 3.22 28.20
N THR A 183 4.67 2.74 27.06
CA THR A 183 6.10 2.48 26.85
C THR A 183 6.88 3.77 26.53
N PRO A 184 8.09 3.96 27.08
CA PRO A 184 8.89 5.17 26.92
C PRO A 184 9.61 5.24 25.56
N VAL A 185 9.69 6.46 25.02
CA VAL A 185 10.36 6.83 23.77
C VAL A 185 11.89 6.86 23.96
N PRO A 186 12.70 6.25 23.08
CA PRO A 186 14.15 6.37 23.12
C PRO A 186 14.64 7.73 22.58
N LYS A 187 15.56 8.35 23.32
CA LYS A 187 16.22 9.62 22.99
C LYS A 187 17.11 9.47 21.75
N ARG A 188 16.85 10.27 20.72
CA ARG A 188 17.68 10.37 19.50
C ARG A 188 18.93 11.21 19.81
N SER A 189 20.10 10.60 19.70
CA SER A 189 21.38 11.31 19.73
C SER A 189 21.52 12.18 18.48
N SER A 190 21.66 13.48 18.68
CA SER A 190 22.06 14.46 17.67
C SER A 190 23.55 14.26 17.34
N ARG A 191 23.84 13.77 16.13
CA ARG A 191 25.16 13.93 15.51
C ARG A 191 25.15 15.25 14.74
N HIS A 192 25.90 16.22 15.25
CA HIS A 192 26.35 17.38 14.49
C HIS A 192 27.23 16.88 13.33
N LEU A 193 26.85 17.18 12.09
CA LEU A 193 27.75 17.16 10.95
C LEU A 193 28.04 18.62 10.61
N ASP A 194 29.15 19.12 11.14
CA ASP A 194 29.77 20.34 10.65
C ASP A 194 30.38 20.01 9.29
N THR A 195 29.69 20.42 8.23
CA THR A 195 30.25 20.44 6.87
C THR A 195 30.72 21.87 6.64
N GLU A 196 31.99 22.14 6.91
CA GLU A 196 32.66 23.35 6.46
C GLU A 196 32.61 23.33 4.92
N VAL A 197 31.80 24.23 4.36
CA VAL A 197 31.79 24.51 2.93
C VAL A 197 32.99 25.42 2.67
N ASP A 198 33.97 24.90 1.95
CA ASP A 198 35.17 25.61 1.52
C ASP A 198 34.78 26.70 0.51
N ASP A 199 34.72 27.95 0.98
CA ASP A 199 34.29 29.14 0.20
C ASP A 199 35.12 29.34 -1.09
N GLY A 200 36.31 28.74 -1.20
CA GLY A 200 37.14 28.79 -2.41
C GLY A 200 36.58 28.02 -3.62
N GLN A 201 35.65 27.08 -3.42
CA GLN A 201 35.05 26.34 -4.53
C GLN A 201 33.99 27.14 -5.30
N LEU A 202 33.38 28.15 -4.67
CA LEU A 202 32.33 28.96 -5.30
C LEU A 202 32.92 29.96 -6.31
N ASP A 203 34.07 30.56 -5.99
CA ASP A 203 34.76 31.49 -6.90
C ASP A 203 35.28 30.78 -8.16
N ALA A 204 35.78 29.54 -8.01
CA ALA A 204 36.24 28.74 -9.16
C ALA A 204 35.09 28.33 -10.11
N LEU A 205 33.84 28.29 -9.64
CA LEU A 205 32.67 28.03 -10.48
C LEU A 205 32.21 29.29 -11.23
N LEU A 206 32.36 30.47 -10.63
CA LEU A 206 32.03 31.75 -11.27
C LEU A 206 33.00 32.09 -12.41
N ASP A 207 34.31 31.88 -12.22
CA ASP A 207 35.30 32.07 -13.27
C ASP A 207 35.11 31.12 -14.47
N ARG A 208 34.54 29.94 -14.24
CA ARG A 208 34.20 28.99 -15.33
C ARG A 208 32.98 29.43 -16.13
N LEU A 209 32.03 30.15 -15.52
CA LEU A 209 30.85 30.65 -16.23
C LEU A 209 31.20 31.83 -17.15
N ASP A 210 32.07 32.73 -16.69
CA ASP A 210 32.47 33.92 -17.47
C ASP A 210 33.37 33.56 -18.67
N ASN A 211 34.13 32.47 -18.58
CA ASN A 211 34.93 31.95 -19.71
C ASN A 211 34.13 31.12 -20.72
N SER A 212 32.90 30.70 -20.38
CA SER A 212 31.98 30.05 -21.31
C SER A 212 31.04 31.07 -21.93
N GLY A 213 31.59 32.01 -22.69
CA GLY A 213 30.82 33.01 -23.43
C GLY A 213 29.79 32.38 -24.37
N LEU A 214 28.51 32.59 -24.06
CA LEU A 214 27.33 32.38 -24.90
C LEU A 214 26.48 33.64 -24.85
#